data_AF-A0A395V9E6-F1
#
_entry.id   AF-A0A395V9E6-F1
#
_cell.length_a   1.000
_cell.length_b   1.000
_cell.length_c   1.000
_cell.angle_alpha   90.00
_cell.angle_beta   90.00
_cell.angle_gamma   90.00
#
_symmetry.space_group_name_H-M   'P 1'
#
loop_
_entity.id
_entity.type
_entity.pdbx_description
1 polymer ?
#
loop_
_entity_poly.entity_id
_entity_poly.type
_entity_poly.pdbx_seq_one_letter_code
_entity_poly.pdbx_strand_id
1 'polypeptide(L)' 'MCSVCRMNPCHPSCPNAPEPVPVYECCRCGYGILEGDKFWDSPEGYMCEDCVDEMDAKEILEMCGESLTEAKKEEI' A
#
# COMPACT_ATOMS: atom_id res chain seq x y z
N MET A 1 21.67 -9.17 -23.53
CA MET A 1 21.04 -8.02 -24.20
C MET A 1 19.86 -8.53 -25.02
N CYS A 2 18.65 -8.02 -24.78
CA CYS A 2 17.43 -8.48 -25.47
C CYS A 2 17.44 -8.11 -26.97
N SER A 3 16.96 -8.99 -27.85
CA SER A 3 16.88 -8.75 -29.30
C SER A 3 15.82 -7.72 -29.71
N VAL A 4 14.81 -7.51 -28.86
CA VAL A 4 13.68 -6.59 -29.15
C VAL A 4 14.01 -5.17 -28.69
N CYS A 5 14.33 -4.99 -27.41
CA CYS A 5 14.56 -3.66 -26.82
C CYS A 5 16.05 -3.28 -26.71
N ARG A 6 16.98 -4.19 -26.97
CA ARG A 6 18.44 -3.98 -26.87
C ARG A 6 18.92 -3.51 -25.49
N MET A 7 18.20 -3.86 -24.42
CA MET A 7 18.55 -3.59 -23.01
C MET A 7 18.77 -4.87 -22.19
N ASN A 8 19.38 -4.74 -21.01
CA ASN A 8 19.47 -5.79 -19.99
C ASN A 8 19.55 -5.18 -18.56
N PRO A 9 18.51 -5.31 -17.71
CA PRO A 9 17.23 -5.98 -17.97
C PRO A 9 16.44 -5.29 -19.10
N CYS A 10 15.44 -5.99 -19.63
CA CYS A 10 14.58 -5.46 -20.70
C CYS A 10 13.89 -4.15 -20.28
N HIS A 11 13.69 -3.24 -21.23
CA HIS A 11 12.85 -2.05 -21.02
C HIS A 11 11.43 -2.48 -20.58
N PRO A 12 10.75 -1.79 -19.64
CA PRO A 12 9.43 -2.18 -19.14
C PRO A 12 8.36 -2.38 -20.22
N SER A 13 8.37 -1.58 -21.30
CA SER A 13 7.44 -1.74 -22.43
C SER A 13 7.80 -2.87 -23.41
N CYS A 14 8.84 -3.67 -23.13
CA CYS A 14 9.24 -4.81 -23.97
C CYS A 14 8.39 -6.04 -23.63
N PRO A 15 7.95 -6.85 -24.60
CA PRO A 15 7.22 -8.10 -24.32
C PRO A 15 8.05 -9.15 -23.55
N ASN A 16 9.38 -8.98 -23.52
CA ASN A 16 10.30 -9.80 -22.73
C ASN A 16 10.70 -9.13 -21.41
N ALA A 17 10.06 -8.02 -21.04
CA ALA A 17 10.24 -7.43 -19.72
C ALA A 17 9.81 -8.46 -18.68
N PRO A 18 10.61 -8.70 -17.64
CA PRO A 18 10.13 -9.48 -16.52
C PRO A 18 8.92 -8.75 -15.91
N GLU A 19 7.91 -9.51 -15.50
CA GLU A 19 6.81 -8.96 -14.73
C GLU A 19 7.37 -8.29 -13.45
N PRO A 20 6.82 -7.15 -13.03
CA PRO A 20 7.19 -6.53 -11.77
C PRO A 20 6.99 -7.52 -10.62
N VAL A 21 8.01 -7.66 -9.77
CA VAL A 21 7.92 -8.49 -8.57
C VAL A 21 7.45 -7.61 -7.43
N PRO A 22 6.32 -7.93 -6.79
CA PRO A 22 5.87 -7.19 -5.63
C PRO A 22 6.81 -7.38 -4.44
N VAL A 23 7.05 -6.29 -3.72
CA VAL A 23 7.84 -6.28 -2.48
C VAL A 23 6.99 -6.80 -1.32
N TYR A 24 5.72 -6.39 -1.30
CA TYR A 24 4.71 -6.84 -0.33
C TYR A 24 3.40 -7.17 -1.04
N GLU A 25 2.50 -7.85 -0.35
CA GLU A 25 1.12 -8.08 -0.79
C GLU A 25 0.19 -7.30 0.13
N CYS A 26 -0.76 -6.55 -0.45
CA CYS A 26 -1.74 -5.80 0.34
C CYS A 26 -2.65 -6.77 1.09
N CYS A 27 -2.70 -6.67 2.41
CA CYS A 27 -3.51 -7.54 3.28
C CYS A 27 -5.02 -7.39 3.04
N ARG A 28 -5.48 -6.28 2.45
CA ARG A 28 -6.90 -5.99 2.21
C ARG A 28 -7.38 -6.40 0.83
N CYS A 29 -6.67 -6.03 -0.23
CA CYS A 29 -7.09 -6.29 -1.61
C CYS A 29 -6.34 -7.44 -2.30
N GLY A 30 -5.22 -7.91 -1.73
CA GLY A 30 -4.39 -8.97 -2.30
C GLY A 30 -3.54 -8.56 -3.50
N TYR A 31 -3.56 -7.28 -3.92
CA TYR A 31 -2.66 -6.79 -4.96
C TYR A 31 -1.24 -6.61 -4.44
N GLY A 32 -0.27 -6.85 -5.32
CA GLY A 32 1.14 -6.66 -5.03
C GLY A 32 1.50 -5.17 -4.93
N ILE A 33 2.26 -4.81 -3.90
CA ILE A 33 2.85 -3.48 -3.69
C ILE A 33 4.25 -3.51 -4.30
N LEU A 34 4.47 -2.72 -5.35
CA LEU A 34 5.72 -2.69 -6.11
C LEU A 34 6.74 -1.74 -5.48
N GLU A 35 7.99 -1.83 -5.93
CA GLU A 35 9.03 -0.89 -5.52
C GLU A 35 8.67 0.53 -5.97
N GLY A 36 8.60 1.46 -5.01
CA GLY A 36 8.23 2.86 -5.23
C GLY A 36 6.78 3.18 -4.88
N ASP A 37 5.93 2.17 -4.67
CA ASP A 37 4.55 2.37 -4.22
C ASP A 37 4.52 2.81 -2.75
N LYS A 38 3.52 3.65 -2.41
CA LYS A 38 3.25 3.98 -1.01
C LYS A 38 2.33 2.93 -0.40
N PHE A 39 2.62 2.60 0.85
CA PHE A 39 1.83 1.66 1.63
C PHE A 39 1.86 2.07 3.10
N TRP A 40 0.89 1.57 3.85
CA TRP A 40 0.83 1.63 5.29
C TRP A 40 1.21 0.26 5.88
N ASP A 41 2.22 0.23 6.74
CA ASP A 41 2.52 -0.93 7.59
C ASP A 41 1.53 -0.95 8.77
N SER A 42 0.32 -1.46 8.49
CA SER A 42 -0.79 -1.46 9.45
C SER A 42 -0.66 -2.61 10.44
N PRO A 43 -1.37 -2.57 11.58
CA PRO A 43 -1.39 -3.68 12.53
C PRO A 43 -1.89 -5.03 11.96
N GLU A 44 -2.65 -5.01 10.86
CA GLU A 44 -3.14 -6.21 10.18
C GLU A 44 -2.21 -6.67 9.03
N GLY A 45 -1.18 -5.90 8.70
CA GLY A 45 -0.22 -6.16 7.62
C GLY A 45 -0.04 -4.96 6.68
N TYR A 46 0.70 -5.17 5.60
CA TYR A 46 0.97 -4.13 4.62
C TYR A 46 -0.29 -3.79 3.81
N MET A 47 -0.65 -2.52 3.71
CA MET A 47 -1.84 -2.04 3.00
C MET A 47 -1.46 -0.98 1.96
N CYS A 48 -1.88 -1.12 0.70
CA CYS A 48 -1.55 -0.13 -0.35
C CYS A 48 -2.26 1.21 -0.13
N GLU A 49 -1.70 2.30 -0.68
CA GLU A 49 -2.26 3.67 -0.60
C GLU A 49 -3.74 3.71 -1.01
N ASP A 50 -4.12 3.06 -2.11
CA ASP A 50 -5.51 3.03 -2.58
C ASP A 50 -6.48 2.46 -1.54
N CYS A 51 -6.10 1.38 -0.85
CA CYS A 51 -6.93 0.80 0.20
C CYS A 51 -7.01 1.69 1.45
N VAL A 52 -5.95 2.44 1.75
CA VAL A 52 -5.94 3.41 2.86
C VAL A 52 -6.83 4.60 2.53
N ASP A 53 -6.77 5.12 1.30
CA ASP A 53 -7.57 6.25 0.84
C ASP A 53 -9.07 5.94 0.77
N GLU A 54 -9.43 4.66 0.59
CA GLU A 54 -10.82 4.19 0.65
C GLU A 54 -11.37 4.09 2.08
N MET A 55 -10.50 4.07 3.10
CA MET A 55 -10.92 3.99 4.50
C MET A 55 -11.25 5.34 5.08
N ASP A 56 -12.19 5.35 6.03
CA ASP A 56 -12.43 6.54 6.83
C ASP A 56 -11.45 6.64 8.01
N ALA A 57 -11.30 7.87 8.54
CA ALA A 57 -10.39 8.12 9.65
C ALA A 57 -10.76 7.34 10.93
N LYS A 58 -12.03 6.96 11.12
CA LYS A 58 -12.47 6.18 12.28
C LYS A 58 -12.00 4.73 12.15
N GLU A 59 -12.14 4.12 10.97
CA GLU A 59 -11.61 2.79 10.67
C GLU A 59 -10.10 2.73 10.91
N ILE A 60 -9.35 3.73 10.41
CA ILE A 60 -7.89 3.80 10.60
C ILE A 60 -7.53 3.92 12.09
N LEU A 61 -8.24 4.78 12.85
CA LEU A 61 -8.03 4.92 14.29
C LEU A 61 -8.30 3.61 15.03
N GLU A 62 -9.41 2.95 14.73
CA GLU A 62 -9.78 1.66 15.34
C GLU A 62 -8.74 0.58 15.06
N MET A 63 -8.23 0.50 13.82
CA MET A 63 -7.13 -0.40 13.47
C MET A 63 -5.85 -0.09 14.25
N CYS A 64 -5.56 1.18 14.51
CA CYS A 64 -4.44 1.61 15.37
C CYS A 64 -4.68 1.35 16.87
N GLY A 65 -5.86 0.88 17.27
CA GLY A 65 -6.25 0.74 18.68
C GLY A 65 -6.63 2.07 19.36
N GLU A 66 -6.90 3.11 18.58
CA GLU A 66 -7.24 4.46 19.03
C GLU A 66 -8.74 4.76 18.82
N SER A 67 -9.25 5.79 19.49
CA SER A 67 -10.62 6.26 19.30
C SER A 67 -10.78 7.75 19.63
N LEU A 68 -11.79 8.39 19.04
CA LEU A 68 -12.13 9.78 19.36
C LEU A 68 -12.93 9.84 20.66
N THR A 69 -12.54 10.75 21.55
CA THR A 69 -13.24 10.97 22.83
C THR A 69 -14.12 12.22 22.80
N GLU A 70 -15.26 12.17 23.47
CA GLU A 70 -16.13 13.34 23.65
C GLU A 70 -15.49 14.38 24.56
N ALA A 71 -15.39 15.63 24.09
CA ALA A 71 -14.95 16.74 24.93
C ALA A 71 -16.00 17.06 26.00
N LYS A 72 -15.66 16.85 27.28
CA LYS A 72 -16.49 17.24 28.43
C LYS A 72 -15.77 18.31 29.24
N LYS A 73 -16.47 19.38 29.56
CA LYS A 73 -15.98 20.45 30.44
C LYS A 73 -16.35 20.06 31.87
N GLU A 74 -15.36 19.78 32.71
CA GLU A 74 -15.61 19.64 34.14
C GLU A 74 -16.03 21.01 34.69
N GLU A 75 -17.27 21.11 35.15
CA GLU A 75 -17.73 22.27 35.92
C GLU A 75 -17.09 22.14 37.31
N ILE A 76 -16.06 22.95 37.55
CA ILE A 76 -15.41 23.14 38.86
C ILE A 76 -16.27 24.04 39.74
#